data_AF-A0A7Y2J8V1-F1
#
_entry.id   AF-A0A7Y2J8V1-F1
#
_cell.length_a   1.000
_cell.length_b   1.000
_cell.length_c   1.000
_cell.angle_alpha   90.00
_cell.angle_beta   90.00
_cell.angle_gamma   90.00
#
_symmetry.space_group_name_H-M   'P 1'
#
loop_
_entity.id
_entity.type
_entity.pdbx_description
1 polymer ?
#
loop_
_entity_poly.entity_id
_entity_poly.type
_entity_poly.pdbx_seq_one_letter_code
_entity_poly.pdbx_strand_id
1 'polypeptide(L)'
;MIKRIFFICLISGLVWSCSDDDDNGTVIPNAGTLNGGPFEFCVDGVADMVSGISTSANASGSNSTFVITDDLGNILGLPPTLAELQNVNFDGAGPGTCLIWYLRYEDDLEGAEAGMNANDLQGTFDLSNSIEVVRNQPDAGQIIGGPFNFTVDGIADNVSGISLDGNQSGSNSSWVITDDTGVILGLPPTLSDVEGVNFDDAGAGVCLIWYLRFEDGLEGASAGMNANDLMGCFSLSNSITVTRN
;
A
#
# COMPACT_ATOMS: atom_id res chain seq x y z
N MET A 1 5.59 43.94 88.96
CA MET A 1 6.04 42.97 89.99
C MET A 1 6.57 41.74 89.29
N ILE A 2 7.81 41.39 89.64
CA ILE A 2 8.60 40.26 89.15
C ILE A 2 8.13 38.96 89.83
N LYS A 3 8.06 37.86 89.07
CA LYS A 3 8.64 36.56 89.49
C LYS A 3 8.86 35.64 88.28
N ARG A 4 10.14 35.30 88.10
CA ARG A 4 10.72 34.34 87.15
C ARG A 4 10.59 32.91 87.68
N ILE A 5 10.76 31.91 86.79
CA ILE A 5 11.57 30.65 86.92
C ILE A 5 11.00 29.65 85.88
N PHE A 6 11.62 29.46 84.69
CA PHE A 6 12.69 28.50 84.32
C PHE A 6 12.42 27.03 84.68
N PHE A 7 12.09 26.18 83.68
CA PHE A 7 12.58 24.79 83.63
C PHE A 7 12.46 24.14 82.23
N ILE A 8 13.64 23.91 81.64
CA ILE A 8 14.14 22.72 80.92
C ILE A 8 13.44 22.20 79.64
N CYS A 9 14.27 22.25 78.59
CA CYS A 9 14.22 21.61 77.28
C CYS A 9 14.28 20.07 77.38
N LEU A 10 13.44 19.36 76.63
CA LEU A 10 13.79 18.04 76.12
C LEU A 10 13.28 17.92 74.68
N ILE A 11 14.23 17.95 73.75
CA ILE A 11 14.05 17.64 72.33
C ILE A 11 13.90 16.11 72.25
N SER A 12 12.72 15.63 71.88
CA SER A 12 12.50 14.26 71.43
C SER A 12 12.02 14.33 69.99
N GLY A 13 12.97 14.23 69.06
CA GLY A 13 12.67 13.93 67.66
C GLY A 13 12.06 12.53 67.58
N LEU A 14 10.86 12.45 67.02
CA LEU A 14 10.29 11.21 66.52
C LEU A 14 10.06 11.43 65.04
N VAL A 15 10.94 10.76 64.31
CA VAL A 15 10.98 10.50 62.88
C VAL A 15 9.60 10.47 62.25
N TRP A 16 9.42 11.33 61.25
CA TRP A 16 8.38 11.16 60.25
C TRP A 16 8.75 9.89 59.48
N SER A 17 8.03 8.80 59.72
CA SER A 17 8.07 7.64 58.86
C SER A 17 7.35 8.05 57.58
N CYS A 18 8.10 8.55 56.59
CA CYS A 18 7.65 8.45 55.21
C CYS A 18 7.55 6.95 54.94
N SER A 19 6.34 6.43 54.79
CA SER A 19 6.18 5.22 53.99
C SER A 19 6.62 5.63 52.59
N ASP A 20 7.85 5.27 52.22
CA ASP A 20 8.22 5.15 50.83
C ASP A 20 7.34 4.04 50.27
N ASP A 21 6.11 4.41 49.89
CA ASP A 21 5.32 3.65 48.93
C ASP A 21 6.04 3.80 47.59
N ASP A 22 7.17 3.08 47.46
CA ASP A 22 7.73 2.68 46.18
C ASP A 22 6.73 1.70 45.56
N ASP A 23 5.58 2.23 45.16
CA ASP A 23 4.74 1.61 44.16
C ASP A 23 5.52 1.75 42.85
N ASN A 24 6.57 0.93 42.70
CA ASN A 24 7.15 0.56 41.43
C ASN A 24 6.10 -0.28 40.68
N GLY A 25 4.95 0.34 40.43
CA GLY A 25 3.86 -0.22 39.67
C GLY A 25 4.43 -0.49 38.29
N THR A 26 4.57 -1.77 37.98
CA THR A 26 4.93 -2.22 36.64
C THR A 26 4.00 -1.51 35.66
N VAL A 27 4.57 -0.61 34.85
CA VAL A 27 3.81 0.03 33.78
C VAL A 27 3.41 -1.08 32.83
N ILE A 28 2.10 -1.27 32.64
CA ILE A 28 1.57 -2.21 31.64
C ILE A 28 1.32 -1.39 30.37
N PRO A 29 2.09 -1.61 29.29
CA PRO A 29 1.86 -0.93 28.04
C PRO A 29 0.48 -1.23 27.48
N ASN A 30 -0.06 -0.26 26.76
CA ASN A 30 -1.31 -0.38 26.02
C ASN A 30 -1.15 0.40 24.72
N ALA A 31 -1.07 -0.28 23.59
CA ALA A 31 -0.98 0.35 22.27
C ALA A 31 -2.32 0.90 21.79
N GLY A 32 -3.44 0.42 22.35
CA GLY A 32 -4.77 0.81 21.93
C GLY A 32 -5.04 0.43 20.47
N THR A 33 -5.66 1.35 19.73
CA THR A 33 -6.11 1.12 18.35
C THR A 33 -5.44 2.11 17.42
N LEU A 34 -4.99 1.62 16.27
CA LEU A 34 -4.63 2.43 15.13
C LEU A 34 -5.83 2.66 14.23
N ASN A 35 -6.12 3.94 13.96
CA ASN A 35 -7.19 4.37 13.06
C ASN A 35 -6.60 4.97 11.78
N GLY A 36 -7.34 4.86 10.69
CA GLY A 36 -6.90 5.22 9.33
C GLY A 36 -6.98 4.01 8.41
N GLY A 37 -6.47 4.14 7.18
CA GLY A 37 -6.37 3.05 6.21
C GLY A 37 -7.69 2.31 5.90
N PRO A 38 -7.62 1.13 5.25
CA PRO A 38 -6.41 0.59 4.60
C PRO A 38 -5.89 1.53 3.51
N PHE A 39 -4.63 1.35 3.12
CA PHE A 39 -4.02 2.12 2.04
C PHE A 39 -3.72 1.23 0.85
N GLU A 40 -3.85 1.80 -0.34
CA GLU A 40 -3.56 1.14 -1.59
C GLU A 40 -2.74 2.09 -2.47
N PHE A 41 -1.64 1.57 -3.01
CA PHE A 41 -0.64 2.33 -3.76
C PHE A 41 -0.23 1.59 -5.02
N CYS A 42 0.32 2.32 -5.98
CA CYS A 42 0.86 1.76 -7.21
C CYS A 42 2.38 1.89 -7.22
N VAL A 43 3.09 0.81 -7.47
CA VAL A 43 4.54 0.87 -7.62
C VAL A 43 4.89 1.40 -9.01
N ASP A 44 4.89 2.72 -9.15
CA ASP A 44 5.05 3.47 -10.40
C ASP A 44 6.28 4.41 -10.42
N GLY A 45 7.05 4.44 -9.32
CA GLY A 45 8.23 5.29 -9.16
C GLY A 45 7.93 6.69 -8.62
N VAL A 46 6.67 7.02 -8.35
CA VAL A 46 6.25 8.21 -7.61
C VAL A 46 6.18 7.84 -6.12
N ALA A 47 6.60 8.77 -5.25
CA ALA A 47 6.65 8.49 -3.83
C ALA A 47 5.25 8.40 -3.21
N ASP A 48 4.97 7.26 -2.58
CA ASP A 48 3.69 6.95 -1.93
C ASP A 48 3.82 6.98 -0.41
N MET A 49 3.09 7.88 0.23
CA MET A 49 3.13 8.11 1.67
C MET A 49 1.74 7.97 2.29
N VAL A 50 1.68 7.29 3.44
CA VAL A 50 0.43 7.17 4.21
C VAL A 50 0.08 8.48 4.91
N SER A 51 -1.21 8.75 5.05
CA SER A 51 -1.71 9.92 5.77
C SER A 51 -2.99 9.64 6.56
N GLY A 52 -3.32 10.50 7.52
CA GLY A 52 -4.56 10.37 8.31
C GLY A 52 -4.54 9.25 9.36
N ILE A 53 -3.37 8.68 9.66
CA ILE A 53 -3.22 7.70 10.73
C ILE A 53 -3.30 8.41 12.09
N SER A 54 -3.97 7.79 13.05
CA SER A 54 -4.00 8.27 14.44
C SER A 54 -4.02 7.12 15.45
N THR A 55 -3.45 7.37 16.63
CA THR A 55 -3.39 6.42 17.74
C THR A 55 -4.44 6.75 18.80
N SER A 56 -4.90 5.74 19.53
CA SER A 56 -5.85 5.94 20.63
C SER A 56 -5.29 6.86 21.73
N ALA A 57 -6.13 7.76 22.23
CA ALA A 57 -5.76 8.73 23.28
C ALA A 57 -5.39 8.07 24.62
N ASN A 58 -5.83 6.83 24.87
CA ASN A 58 -5.52 6.06 26.08
C ASN A 58 -4.30 5.13 25.93
N ALA A 59 -3.54 5.21 24.83
CA ALA A 59 -2.34 4.41 24.68
C ALA A 59 -1.29 4.80 25.75
N SER A 60 -0.72 3.82 26.45
CA SER A 60 0.22 4.00 27.57
C SER A 60 1.45 3.08 27.47
N GLY A 61 2.50 3.37 28.23
CA GLY A 61 3.82 2.72 28.18
C GLY A 61 4.94 3.77 28.19
N SER A 62 6.13 3.44 28.68
CA SER A 62 7.24 4.41 28.77
C SER A 62 7.79 4.79 27.40
N ASN A 63 7.83 3.83 26.47
CA ASN A 63 8.33 4.02 25.11
C ASN A 63 7.25 3.74 24.06
N SER A 64 7.49 4.21 22.83
CA SER A 64 6.60 4.00 21.69
C SER A 64 7.35 4.00 20.36
N THR A 65 6.90 3.20 19.41
CA THR A 65 7.33 3.26 18.01
C THR A 65 6.20 2.76 17.10
N PHE A 66 6.27 3.07 15.82
CA PHE A 66 5.56 2.30 14.81
C PHE A 66 6.42 1.13 14.36
N VAL A 67 5.76 0.05 13.93
CA VAL A 67 6.41 -1.13 13.33
C VAL A 67 5.77 -1.33 11.97
N ILE A 68 6.59 -1.43 10.92
CA ILE A 68 6.14 -1.80 9.59
C ILE A 68 6.64 -3.22 9.33
N THR A 69 5.74 -4.14 9.04
CA THR A 69 6.09 -5.53 8.70
C THR A 69 5.64 -5.89 7.29
N ASP A 70 6.20 -6.97 6.74
CA ASP A 70 5.53 -7.70 5.65
C ASP A 70 4.32 -8.52 6.18
N ASP A 71 3.69 -9.28 5.30
CA ASP A 71 2.54 -10.15 5.59
C ASP A 71 2.89 -11.40 6.42
N LEU A 72 4.19 -11.72 6.56
CA LEU A 72 4.72 -12.78 7.41
C LEU A 72 5.21 -12.27 8.78
N GLY A 73 5.10 -10.97 9.03
CA GLY A 73 5.50 -10.32 10.29
C GLY A 73 6.99 -9.95 10.36
N ASN A 74 7.77 -10.07 9.28
CA ASN A 74 9.16 -9.61 9.28
C ASN A 74 9.19 -8.09 9.30
N ILE A 75 9.98 -7.51 10.20
CA ILE A 75 10.07 -6.07 10.41
C ILE A 75 10.88 -5.44 9.27
N LEU A 76 10.22 -4.56 8.52
CA LEU A 76 10.79 -3.79 7.42
C LEU A 76 11.30 -2.43 7.90
N GLY A 77 10.66 -1.85 8.92
CA GLY A 77 11.03 -0.54 9.46
C GLY A 77 10.38 -0.23 10.80
N LEU A 78 11.00 0.70 11.54
CA LEU A 78 10.58 1.11 12.88
C LEU A 78 10.53 2.65 12.99
N PRO A 79 9.55 3.33 12.35
CA PRO A 79 9.45 4.77 12.46
C PRO A 79 9.15 5.18 13.91
N PRO A 80 10.00 5.98 14.57
CA PRO A 80 9.86 6.30 15.99
C PRO A 80 8.71 7.27 16.27
N THR A 81 8.25 8.01 15.26
CA THR A 81 7.17 8.99 15.39
C THR A 81 6.16 8.85 14.26
N LEU A 82 4.93 9.34 14.50
CA LEU A 82 3.88 9.36 13.46
C LEU A 82 4.31 10.19 12.25
N ALA A 83 5.00 11.31 12.49
CA ALA A 83 5.52 12.15 11.42
C ALA A 83 6.56 11.42 10.56
N GLU A 84 7.41 10.58 11.17
CA GLU A 84 8.38 9.77 10.42
C GLU A 84 7.69 8.62 9.67
N LEU A 85 6.68 7.98 10.26
CA LEU A 85 5.86 6.99 9.56
C LEU A 85 5.20 7.59 8.30
N GLN A 86 4.62 8.78 8.43
CA GLN A 86 3.95 9.47 7.31
C GLN A 86 4.93 10.00 6.24
N ASN A 87 6.24 9.93 6.48
CA ASN A 87 7.26 10.24 5.48
C ASN A 87 7.91 8.98 4.87
N VAL A 88 7.47 7.77 5.27
CA VAL A 88 7.92 6.53 4.64
C VAL A 88 7.35 6.45 3.23
N ASN A 89 8.24 6.26 2.25
CA ASN A 89 7.86 5.99 0.87
C ASN A 89 7.64 4.48 0.67
N PHE A 90 6.40 4.08 0.38
CA PHE A 90 6.00 2.69 0.19
C PHE A 90 6.28 2.17 -1.23
N ASP A 91 6.41 3.04 -2.23
CA ASP A 91 6.77 2.69 -3.61
C ASP A 91 8.17 2.03 -3.68
N GLY A 92 9.13 2.52 -2.89
CA GLY A 92 10.52 2.06 -2.90
C GLY A 92 10.76 0.61 -2.43
N ALA A 93 9.74 -0.05 -1.89
CA ALA A 93 9.84 -1.40 -1.35
C ALA A 93 9.21 -2.50 -2.25
N GLY A 94 8.83 -2.17 -3.49
CA GLY A 94 8.26 -3.11 -4.46
C GLY A 94 6.80 -3.51 -4.19
N PRO A 95 6.17 -4.35 -5.04
CA PRO A 95 4.80 -4.77 -4.84
C PRO A 95 4.64 -5.73 -3.66
N GLY A 96 3.43 -5.80 -3.12
CA GLY A 96 3.04 -6.70 -2.03
C GLY A 96 2.43 -5.95 -0.85
N THR A 97 2.07 -6.72 0.18
CA THR A 97 1.35 -6.21 1.35
C THR A 97 2.31 -5.95 2.51
N CYS A 98 2.13 -4.80 3.16
CA CYS A 98 2.76 -4.47 4.43
C CYS A 98 1.70 -4.18 5.48
N LEU A 99 2.08 -4.33 6.74
CA LEU A 99 1.24 -4.03 7.90
C LEU A 99 1.91 -2.97 8.76
N ILE A 100 1.16 -1.95 9.14
CA ILE A 100 1.59 -0.90 10.07
C ILE A 100 0.98 -1.18 11.43
N TRP A 101 1.81 -1.18 12.47
CA TRP A 101 1.44 -1.40 13.85
C TRP A 101 1.92 -0.25 14.73
N TYR A 102 1.28 -0.07 15.89
CA TYR A 102 1.76 0.81 16.94
C TYR A 102 2.18 -0.04 18.14
N LEU A 103 3.42 0.15 18.59
CA LEU A 103 4.04 -0.61 19.66
C LEU A 103 4.27 0.31 20.86
N ARG A 104 3.80 -0.12 22.03
CA ARG A 104 4.13 0.48 23.33
C ARG A 104 4.89 -0.51 24.16
N TYR A 105 5.96 -0.07 24.81
CA TYR A 105 6.91 -0.98 25.45
C TYR A 105 7.71 -0.32 26.57
N GLU A 106 8.34 -1.15 27.38
CA GLU A 106 9.26 -0.78 28.46
C GLU A 106 10.71 -1.14 28.09
N ASP A 107 11.67 -0.78 28.94
CA ASP A 107 13.12 -0.88 28.63
C ASP A 107 13.64 -2.33 28.46
N ASP A 108 12.84 -3.35 28.78
CA ASP A 108 13.17 -4.77 28.64
C ASP A 108 12.75 -5.37 27.28
N LEU A 109 12.26 -4.55 26.32
CA LEU A 109 11.89 -5.02 24.98
C LEU A 109 13.10 -5.56 24.20
N GLU A 110 12.95 -6.75 23.63
CA GLU A 110 13.91 -7.38 22.73
C GLU A 110 13.25 -7.77 21.40
N GLY A 111 14.02 -7.74 20.30
CA GLY A 111 13.61 -8.25 18.98
C GLY A 111 12.94 -7.23 18.05
N ALA A 112 12.72 -5.98 18.49
CA ALA A 112 12.19 -4.90 17.65
C ALA A 112 13.30 -4.27 16.81
N GLU A 113 13.78 -5.01 15.80
CA GLU A 113 14.83 -4.58 14.86
C GLU A 113 14.48 -4.97 13.42
N ALA A 114 14.92 -4.19 12.44
CA ALA A 114 14.69 -4.51 11.04
C ALA A 114 15.33 -5.87 10.67
N GLY A 115 14.57 -6.72 9.97
CA GLY A 115 14.97 -8.09 9.64
C GLY A 115 14.60 -9.15 10.68
N MET A 116 14.17 -8.76 11.89
CA MET A 116 13.59 -9.67 12.88
C MET A 116 12.09 -9.88 12.63
N ASN A 117 11.44 -10.78 13.35
CA ASN A 117 10.00 -11.03 13.21
C ASN A 117 9.22 -10.47 14.41
N ALA A 118 8.14 -9.72 14.15
CA ALA A 118 7.30 -9.11 15.18
C ALA A 118 6.55 -10.13 16.05
N ASN A 119 6.44 -11.38 15.60
CA ASN A 119 5.89 -12.47 16.43
C ASN A 119 6.88 -12.98 17.49
N ASP A 120 8.16 -12.63 17.36
CA ASP A 120 9.25 -13.08 18.24
C ASP A 120 9.64 -11.99 19.27
N LEU A 121 8.86 -10.91 19.38
CA LEU A 121 9.09 -9.86 20.38
C LEU A 121 9.01 -10.43 21.79
N GLN A 122 9.95 -10.01 22.64
CA GLN A 122 10.04 -10.40 24.04
C GLN A 122 10.14 -9.17 24.95
N GLY A 123 9.84 -9.35 26.24
CA GLY A 123 9.80 -8.25 27.22
C GLY A 123 8.39 -7.75 27.48
N THR A 124 8.28 -6.53 28.04
CA THR A 124 7.01 -5.92 28.43
C THR A 124 6.52 -4.97 27.35
N PHE A 125 5.51 -5.39 26.57
CA PHE A 125 4.96 -4.62 25.46
C PHE A 125 3.48 -4.88 25.19
N ASP A 126 2.89 -4.02 24.37
CA ASP A 126 1.59 -4.22 23.72
C ASP A 126 1.64 -3.71 22.27
N LEU A 127 0.95 -4.41 21.37
CA LEU A 127 0.91 -4.13 19.94
C LEU A 127 -0.55 -3.91 19.50
N SER A 128 -0.81 -2.83 18.77
CA SER A 128 -2.16 -2.48 18.31
C SER A 128 -2.70 -3.49 17.28
N ASN A 129 -3.93 -3.26 16.80
CA ASN A 129 -4.32 -3.78 15.49
C ASN A 129 -3.35 -3.27 14.39
N SER A 130 -3.29 -3.98 13.26
CA SER A 130 -2.61 -3.49 12.08
C SER A 130 -3.48 -2.57 11.23
N ILE A 131 -2.82 -1.72 10.44
CA ILE A 131 -3.36 -1.11 9.24
C ILE A 131 -2.66 -1.74 8.04
N GLU A 132 -3.43 -2.20 7.06
CA GLU A 132 -2.91 -2.78 5.83
C GLU A 132 -2.49 -1.69 4.82
N VAL A 133 -1.36 -1.92 4.14
CA VAL A 133 -0.89 -1.17 2.99
C VAL A 133 -0.64 -2.15 1.85
N VAL A 134 -1.47 -2.08 0.81
CA VAL A 134 -1.31 -2.88 -0.41
C VAL A 134 -0.56 -2.05 -1.46
N ARG A 135 0.50 -2.62 -2.04
CA ARG A 135 1.26 -2.00 -3.12
C ARG A 135 1.10 -2.85 -4.37
N ASN A 136 0.37 -2.33 -5.34
CA ASN A 136 0.08 -3.01 -6.58
C ASN A 136 1.09 -2.66 -7.65
N GLN A 137 1.37 -3.63 -8.52
CA GLN A 137 2.16 -3.40 -9.73
C GLN A 137 1.58 -4.26 -10.85
N PRO A 138 0.53 -3.77 -11.53
CA PRO A 138 -0.01 -4.45 -12.70
C PRO A 138 1.07 -4.62 -13.76
N ASP A 139 1.04 -5.76 -14.45
CA ASP A 139 1.95 -6.08 -15.55
C ASP A 139 1.13 -6.75 -16.64
N ALA A 140 0.96 -6.07 -17.78
CA ALA A 140 0.28 -6.65 -18.93
C ALA A 140 1.13 -7.65 -19.71
N GLY A 141 2.42 -7.77 -19.41
CA GLY A 141 3.35 -8.61 -20.16
C GLY A 141 3.47 -8.15 -21.61
N GLN A 142 3.68 -9.10 -22.51
CA GLN A 142 3.75 -8.85 -23.95
C GLN A 142 2.67 -9.63 -24.69
N ILE A 143 2.16 -9.08 -25.77
CA ILE A 143 1.30 -9.79 -26.73
C ILE A 143 2.11 -10.19 -27.95
N ILE A 144 1.92 -11.43 -28.39
CA ILE A 144 2.52 -12.02 -29.58
C ILE A 144 1.40 -12.31 -30.58
N GLY A 145 1.70 -12.10 -31.87
CA GLY A 145 0.77 -12.29 -32.97
C GLY A 145 0.98 -11.21 -34.02
N GLY A 146 0.15 -11.22 -35.07
CA GLY A 146 0.17 -10.22 -36.13
C GLY A 146 1.57 -9.96 -36.74
N PRO A 147 1.80 -8.76 -37.33
CA PRO A 147 0.77 -7.77 -37.67
C PRO A 147 -0.27 -8.36 -38.65
N PHE A 148 -1.45 -7.76 -38.68
CA PHE A 148 -2.53 -8.19 -39.58
C PHE A 148 -2.70 -7.20 -40.73
N ASN A 149 -3.02 -7.71 -41.93
CA ASN A 149 -3.31 -6.91 -43.11
C ASN A 149 -4.59 -7.40 -43.77
N PHE A 150 -5.54 -6.49 -43.91
CA PHE A 150 -6.88 -6.74 -44.42
C PHE A 150 -7.20 -5.78 -45.58
N THR A 151 -8.20 -6.13 -46.39
CA THR A 151 -8.70 -5.30 -47.49
C THR A 151 -10.15 -4.99 -47.22
N VAL A 152 -10.54 -3.72 -47.26
CA VAL A 152 -11.92 -3.33 -46.99
C VAL A 152 -12.78 -3.65 -48.21
N ASP A 153 -13.34 -4.86 -48.23
CA ASP A 153 -14.06 -5.44 -49.38
C ASP A 153 -15.50 -5.89 -49.05
N GLY A 154 -15.96 -5.69 -47.82
CA GLY A 154 -17.29 -6.10 -47.37
C GLY A 154 -17.36 -7.54 -46.87
N ILE A 155 -16.23 -8.25 -46.78
CA ILE A 155 -16.10 -9.56 -46.14
C ILE A 155 -15.57 -9.36 -44.73
N ALA A 156 -16.08 -10.15 -43.78
CA ALA A 156 -15.64 -10.04 -42.39
C ALA A 156 -14.15 -10.39 -42.23
N ASP A 157 -13.41 -9.47 -41.64
CA ASP A 157 -11.97 -9.56 -41.37
C ASP A 157 -11.72 -9.64 -39.86
N ASN A 158 -11.47 -10.84 -39.36
CA ASN A 158 -11.24 -11.12 -37.95
C ASN A 158 -9.76 -11.47 -37.70
N VAL A 159 -9.19 -10.96 -36.60
CA VAL A 159 -7.85 -11.37 -36.16
C VAL A 159 -7.89 -12.74 -35.49
N SER A 160 -6.77 -13.45 -35.48
CA SER A 160 -6.62 -14.71 -34.76
C SER A 160 -5.17 -15.00 -34.39
N GLY A 161 -4.95 -15.87 -33.41
CA GLY A 161 -3.61 -16.36 -33.05
C GLY A 161 -2.79 -15.35 -32.25
N ILE A 162 -3.46 -14.45 -31.53
CA ILE A 162 -2.83 -13.59 -30.54
C ILE A 162 -2.65 -14.41 -29.26
N SER A 163 -1.49 -14.28 -28.62
CA SER A 163 -1.22 -14.92 -27.33
C SER A 163 -0.51 -13.96 -26.38
N LEU A 164 -0.69 -14.17 -25.08
CA LEU A 164 0.04 -13.47 -24.04
C LEU A 164 1.35 -14.20 -23.72
N ASP A 165 2.43 -13.44 -23.59
CA ASP A 165 3.74 -13.89 -23.12
C ASP A 165 4.09 -13.21 -21.79
N GLY A 166 4.85 -13.93 -20.96
CA GLY A 166 5.18 -13.54 -19.59
C GLY A 166 4.08 -13.86 -18.57
N ASN A 167 4.30 -13.41 -17.34
CA ASN A 167 3.34 -13.52 -16.24
C ASN A 167 2.64 -12.18 -16.08
N GLN A 168 1.31 -12.15 -16.25
CA GLN A 168 0.55 -10.92 -16.10
C GLN A 168 0.00 -10.77 -14.67
N SER A 169 0.19 -9.60 -14.07
CA SER A 169 -0.30 -9.24 -12.73
C SER A 169 -1.32 -8.12 -12.78
N GLY A 170 -2.12 -8.00 -11.72
CA GLY A 170 -3.15 -6.99 -11.52
C GLY A 170 -4.55 -7.57 -11.37
N SER A 171 -5.42 -6.95 -10.60
CA SER A 171 -6.73 -7.54 -10.25
C SER A 171 -7.72 -7.57 -11.43
N ASN A 172 -7.64 -6.59 -12.33
CA ASN A 172 -8.50 -6.46 -13.49
C ASN A 172 -7.72 -6.57 -14.81
N SER A 173 -8.43 -6.90 -15.90
CA SER A 173 -7.87 -6.95 -17.24
C SER A 173 -8.88 -6.55 -18.32
N SER A 174 -8.38 -6.02 -19.43
CA SER A 174 -9.15 -5.75 -20.64
C SER A 174 -8.23 -5.76 -21.86
N TRP A 175 -8.80 -5.88 -23.05
CA TRP A 175 -8.10 -5.54 -24.29
C TRP A 175 -8.47 -4.12 -24.67
N VAL A 176 -7.54 -3.40 -25.29
CA VAL A 176 -7.77 -2.06 -25.81
C VAL A 176 -7.55 -2.09 -27.30
N ILE A 177 -8.51 -1.60 -28.08
CA ILE A 177 -8.35 -1.36 -29.51
C ILE A 177 -8.35 0.14 -29.71
N THR A 178 -7.27 0.67 -30.29
CA THR A 178 -7.15 2.10 -30.61
C THR A 178 -7.00 2.33 -32.10
N ASP A 179 -7.17 3.57 -32.54
CA ASP A 179 -6.61 4.03 -33.80
C ASP A 179 -5.08 4.23 -33.69
N ASP A 180 -4.46 4.74 -34.75
CA ASP A 180 -3.02 5.01 -34.84
C ASP A 180 -2.55 6.23 -34.03
N THR A 181 -3.49 7.03 -33.50
CA THR A 181 -3.23 8.16 -32.61
C THR A 181 -3.48 7.85 -31.13
N GLY A 182 -3.93 6.62 -30.83
CA GLY A 182 -4.21 6.13 -29.49
C GLY A 182 -5.64 6.40 -29.01
N VAL A 183 -6.56 6.88 -29.86
CA VAL A 183 -7.96 7.02 -29.49
C VAL A 183 -8.60 5.65 -29.37
N ILE A 184 -9.22 5.36 -28.23
CA ILE A 184 -9.85 4.08 -27.91
C ILE A 184 -11.10 3.92 -28.76
N LEU A 185 -11.11 2.88 -29.59
CA LEU A 185 -12.25 2.46 -30.41
C LEU A 185 -13.11 1.43 -29.68
N GLY A 186 -12.49 0.58 -28.85
CA GLY A 186 -13.19 -0.44 -28.10
C GLY A 186 -12.35 -1.02 -26.96
N LEU A 187 -13.05 -1.64 -26.00
CA LEU A 187 -12.48 -2.28 -24.82
C LEU A 187 -12.98 -3.74 -24.68
N PRO A 188 -12.59 -4.66 -25.58
CA PRO A 188 -13.06 -6.04 -25.51
C PRO A 188 -12.63 -6.69 -24.17
N PRO A 189 -13.54 -7.32 -23.41
CA PRO A 189 -13.19 -7.85 -22.10
C PRO A 189 -12.35 -9.14 -22.21
N THR A 190 -12.44 -9.87 -23.32
CA THR A 190 -11.67 -11.10 -23.53
C THR A 190 -11.00 -11.13 -24.90
N LEU A 191 -10.00 -12.01 -25.05
CA LEU A 191 -9.36 -12.23 -26.35
C LEU A 191 -10.36 -12.76 -27.39
N SER A 192 -11.32 -13.59 -26.97
CA SER A 192 -12.37 -14.07 -27.88
C SER A 192 -13.24 -12.94 -28.41
N ASP A 193 -13.44 -11.87 -27.63
CA ASP A 193 -14.18 -10.70 -28.09
C ASP A 193 -13.33 -9.88 -29.08
N VAL A 194 -12.01 -9.80 -28.90
CA VAL A 194 -11.09 -9.22 -29.89
C VAL A 194 -11.12 -10.00 -31.20
N GLU A 195 -11.01 -11.33 -31.14
CA GLU A 195 -11.07 -12.20 -32.32
C GLU A 195 -12.46 -12.19 -32.98
N GLY A 196 -13.50 -11.77 -32.27
CA GLY A 196 -14.83 -11.54 -32.81
C GLY A 196 -15.02 -10.19 -33.50
N VAL A 197 -14.10 -9.23 -33.35
CA VAL A 197 -14.19 -7.92 -34.01
C VAL A 197 -13.97 -8.06 -35.50
N ASN A 198 -14.94 -7.57 -36.29
CA ASN A 198 -14.81 -7.41 -37.73
C ASN A 198 -14.12 -6.08 -38.04
N PHE A 199 -12.89 -6.12 -38.53
CA PHE A 199 -12.09 -4.94 -38.86
C PHE A 199 -12.48 -4.28 -40.18
N ASP A 200 -13.23 -4.97 -41.06
CA ASP A 200 -13.78 -4.41 -42.30
C ASP A 200 -14.81 -3.29 -42.01
N ASP A 201 -15.59 -3.42 -40.94
CA ASP A 201 -16.65 -2.46 -40.55
C ASP A 201 -16.11 -1.07 -40.16
N ALA A 202 -14.83 -0.99 -39.80
CA ALA A 202 -14.20 0.23 -39.33
C ALA A 202 -13.54 1.07 -40.45
N GLY A 203 -13.65 0.63 -41.71
CA GLY A 203 -13.09 1.31 -42.88
C GLY A 203 -11.56 1.25 -43.00
N ALA A 204 -11.02 1.87 -44.04
CA ALA A 204 -9.57 1.86 -44.30
C ALA A 204 -8.80 2.67 -43.26
N GLY A 205 -7.61 2.18 -42.88
CA GLY A 205 -6.76 2.81 -41.88
C GLY A 205 -6.04 1.81 -41.00
N VAL A 206 -5.41 2.31 -39.93
CA VAL A 206 -4.63 1.50 -38.99
C VAL A 206 -5.32 1.46 -37.62
N CYS A 207 -5.30 0.29 -37.00
CA CYS A 207 -5.68 0.10 -35.60
C CYS A 207 -4.57 -0.60 -34.84
N LEU A 208 -4.54 -0.41 -33.53
CA LEU A 208 -3.61 -1.05 -32.62
C LEU A 208 -4.40 -1.85 -31.59
N ILE A 209 -3.97 -3.08 -31.33
CA ILE A 209 -4.52 -3.96 -30.30
C ILE A 209 -3.52 -4.01 -29.15
N TRP A 210 -4.01 -3.84 -27.92
CA TRP A 210 -3.22 -3.84 -26.69
C TRP A 210 -3.89 -4.74 -25.66
N TYR A 211 -3.10 -5.23 -24.70
CA TYR A 211 -3.60 -5.83 -23.48
C TYR A 211 -3.33 -4.91 -22.29
N LEU A 212 -4.33 -4.76 -21.42
CA LEU A 212 -4.34 -3.85 -20.28
C LEU A 212 -4.55 -4.64 -19.00
N ARG A 213 -3.69 -4.40 -18.00
CA ARG A 213 -3.87 -4.84 -16.62
C ARG A 213 -3.95 -3.63 -15.70
N PHE A 214 -4.85 -3.66 -14.73
CA PHE A 214 -5.12 -2.49 -13.90
C PHE A 214 -5.76 -2.89 -12.56
N GLU A 215 -5.70 -1.96 -11.61
CA GLU A 215 -6.44 -2.02 -10.35
C GLU A 215 -7.69 -1.14 -10.39
N ASP A 216 -8.54 -1.27 -9.38
CA ASP A 216 -9.71 -0.40 -9.25
C ASP A 216 -9.30 1.09 -9.19
N GLY A 217 -10.17 1.96 -9.73
CA GLY A 217 -9.88 3.39 -9.83
C GLY A 217 -9.15 3.83 -11.11
N LEU A 218 -8.98 2.94 -12.10
CA LEU A 218 -8.55 3.34 -13.45
C LEU A 218 -9.52 4.36 -14.07
N GLU A 219 -8.97 5.46 -14.57
CA GLU A 219 -9.70 6.52 -15.27
C GLU A 219 -9.24 6.63 -16.74
N GLY A 220 -10.13 7.12 -17.61
CA GLY A 220 -9.81 7.37 -19.02
C GLY A 220 -10.01 6.17 -19.97
N ALA A 221 -10.18 4.95 -19.45
CA ALA A 221 -10.44 3.75 -20.26
C ALA A 221 -11.89 3.70 -20.77
N SER A 222 -12.22 4.51 -21.76
CA SER A 222 -13.53 4.49 -22.44
C SER A 222 -13.41 4.88 -23.91
N ALA A 223 -14.37 4.43 -24.73
CA ALA A 223 -14.36 4.72 -26.17
C ALA A 223 -14.40 6.23 -26.45
N GLY A 224 -13.55 6.68 -27.37
CA GLY A 224 -13.36 8.10 -27.71
C GLY A 224 -12.32 8.84 -26.87
N MET A 225 -11.85 8.27 -25.75
CA MET A 225 -10.72 8.80 -24.98
C MET A 225 -9.38 8.36 -25.57
N ASN A 226 -8.27 8.95 -25.13
CA ASN A 226 -6.93 8.56 -25.58
C ASN A 226 -6.25 7.62 -24.57
N ALA A 227 -5.70 6.50 -25.04
CA ALA A 227 -5.00 5.52 -24.20
C ALA A 227 -3.70 6.07 -23.58
N ASN A 228 -3.14 7.16 -24.10
CA ASN A 228 -1.99 7.85 -23.50
C ASN A 228 -2.39 8.70 -22.28
N ASP A 229 -3.68 8.96 -22.10
CA ASP A 229 -4.22 9.79 -21.02
C ASP A 229 -4.82 8.93 -19.88
N LEU A 230 -4.55 7.62 -19.87
CA LEU A 230 -4.98 6.73 -18.79
C LEU A 230 -4.34 7.16 -17.47
N MET A 231 -5.14 7.14 -16.40
CA MET A 231 -4.71 7.48 -15.04
C MET A 231 -5.11 6.37 -14.06
N GLY A 232 -4.31 6.20 -13.01
CA GLY A 232 -4.48 5.14 -12.01
C GLY A 232 -3.37 4.11 -12.08
N CYS A 233 -3.55 2.97 -11.42
CA CYS A 233 -2.55 1.91 -11.39
C CYS A 233 -2.78 0.91 -12.52
N PHE A 234 -1.93 0.92 -13.55
CA PHE A 234 -2.09 0.07 -14.72
C PHE A 234 -0.78 -0.23 -15.45
N SER A 235 -0.86 -1.20 -16.36
CA SER A 235 0.17 -1.54 -17.32
C SER A 235 -0.47 -1.87 -18.67
N LEU A 236 0.11 -1.36 -19.74
CA LEU A 236 -0.30 -1.61 -21.13
C LEU A 236 0.82 -2.40 -21.82
N SER A 237 0.46 -3.46 -22.55
CA SER A 237 1.42 -4.28 -23.29
C SER A 237 2.04 -3.52 -24.46
N ASN A 238 2.94 -4.16 -25.21
CA ASN A 238 3.19 -3.74 -26.60
C ASN A 238 1.89 -3.79 -27.43
N SER A 239 1.85 -3.09 -28.57
CA SER A 239 0.73 -3.18 -29.51
C SER A 239 0.96 -4.22 -30.61
N ILE A 240 -0.14 -4.77 -31.13
CA ILE A 240 -0.19 -5.43 -32.45
C ILE A 240 -0.90 -4.51 -33.44
N THR A 241 -0.28 -4.29 -34.61
CA THR A 241 -0.85 -3.47 -35.67
C THR A 241 -1.80 -4.25 -36.58
N VAL A 242 -2.93 -3.63 -36.90
CA VAL A 242 -3.88 -4.08 -37.93
C VAL A 242 -3.99 -2.99 -39.01
N THR A 243 -3.61 -3.31 -40.24
CA THR A 243 -3.72 -2.41 -41.40
C THR A 243 -4.88 -2.84 -42.29
N ARG A 244 -5.78 -1.90 -42.61
CA ARG A 244 -6.95 -2.11 -43.48
C ARG A 244 -6.80 -1.23 -44.72
N ASN A 245 -6.71 -1.85 -45.91
CA ASN A 245 -6.44 -1.17 -47.18
C ASN A 245 -7.66 -1.07 -48.08
#